data_AF-A0A2T4T0R9-F1
#
_entry.id   AF-A0A2T4T0R9-F1
#
_cell.length_a   1.000
_cell.length_b   1.000
_cell.length_c   1.000
_cell.angle_alpha   90.00
_cell.angle_beta   90.00
_cell.angle_gamma   90.00
#
_symmetry.space_group_name_H-M   'P 1'
#
loop_
_entity.id
_entity.type
_entity.pdbx_description
1 polymer ?
#
loop_
_entity_poly.entity_id
_entity_poly.type
_entity_poly.pdbx_seq_one_letter_code
_entity_poly.pdbx_strand_id
1 'polypeptide(L)'
;MGVDLPKVGKPATNALKAQGISSLEDVARYDKTTLLDIHGVGPKAIDILEKALAEHGLDFKNILGHELPFELIGDLKCDNAPKQRIMLDFLIASALVNKEQLIAVLSEDFIWKVPGAFELKGLDAFYDELSEHQVDIKQIVINDNISHGKVGSMHGEQLQSDGSKLWFADFFEFESHKKNAKIKTVTSYVIMDEGES
;
A
#
# COMPACT_ATOMS: atom_id res chain seq x y z
N MET A 1 -28.34 -9.54 10.02
CA MET A 1 -27.71 -8.97 11.23
C MET A 1 -26.30 -9.49 11.23
N GLY A 2 -25.32 -8.59 11.25
CA GLY A 2 -23.91 -8.94 11.35
C GLY A 2 -23.48 -9.07 12.81
N VAL A 3 -22.21 -9.41 13.03
CA VAL A 3 -21.59 -9.46 14.35
C VAL A 3 -21.47 -8.05 14.92
N ASP A 4 -21.85 -7.87 16.19
CA ASP A 4 -21.77 -6.58 16.87
C ASP A 4 -20.34 -6.06 17.02
N LEU A 5 -20.19 -4.73 16.98
CA LEU A 5 -18.89 -4.09 17.18
C LEU A 5 -18.33 -4.30 18.61
N PRO A 6 -17.02 -4.56 18.76
CA PRO A 6 -16.37 -4.62 20.06
C PRO A 6 -16.37 -3.25 20.76
N LYS A 7 -16.03 -3.25 22.05
CA LYS A 7 -15.92 -2.01 22.85
C LYS A 7 -14.68 -1.20 22.45
N VAL A 8 -14.83 -0.32 21.46
CA VAL A 8 -13.76 0.55 20.91
C VAL A 8 -13.67 1.94 21.57
N GLY A 9 -14.48 2.19 22.60
CA GLY A 9 -14.56 3.48 23.31
C GLY A 9 -15.60 4.43 22.71
N LYS A 10 -16.17 5.30 23.56
CA LYS A 10 -17.32 6.15 23.20
C LYS A 10 -17.11 7.03 21.95
N PRO A 11 -15.94 7.68 21.75
CA PRO A 11 -15.70 8.48 20.55
C PRO A 11 -15.75 7.64 19.26
N ALA A 12 -15.03 6.52 19.23
CA ALA A 12 -14.97 5.64 18.06
C ALA A 12 -16.33 4.97 17.79
N THR A 13 -17.03 4.49 18.82
CA THR A 13 -18.37 3.91 18.68
C THR A 13 -19.36 4.91 18.06
N ASN A 14 -19.34 6.17 18.49
CA ASN A 14 -20.21 7.20 17.93
C ASN A 14 -19.83 7.54 16.49
N ALA A 15 -18.53 7.66 16.21
CA ALA A 15 -18.01 7.99 14.89
C ALA A 15 -18.35 6.91 13.84
N LEU A 16 -18.15 5.64 14.18
CA LEU A 16 -18.52 4.50 13.32
C LEU A 16 -20.03 4.48 13.05
N LYS A 17 -20.86 4.63 14.09
CA LYS A 17 -22.32 4.70 13.94
C LYS A 17 -22.78 5.86 13.06
N ALA A 18 -22.13 7.03 13.18
CA ALA A 18 -22.45 8.18 12.34
C ALA A 18 -22.15 7.93 10.84
N GLN A 19 -21.20 7.04 10.53
CA GLN A 19 -20.91 6.56 9.17
C GLN A 19 -21.78 5.36 8.75
N GLY A 20 -22.76 4.96 9.57
CA GLY A 20 -23.59 3.78 9.32
C GLY A 20 -22.88 2.44 9.56
N ILE A 21 -21.66 2.45 10.12
CA ILE A 21 -20.89 1.25 10.42
C ILE A 21 -21.37 0.71 11.76
N SER A 22 -22.07 -0.43 11.72
CA SER A 22 -22.78 -0.97 12.88
C SER A 22 -22.40 -2.40 13.24
N SER A 23 -21.66 -3.09 12.37
CA SER A 23 -21.24 -4.49 12.53
C SER A 23 -19.78 -4.70 12.10
N LEU A 24 -19.18 -5.83 12.48
CA LEU A 24 -17.83 -6.20 12.02
C LEU A 24 -17.80 -6.38 10.50
N GLU A 25 -18.86 -6.89 9.89
CA GLU A 25 -18.98 -7.03 8.44
C GLU A 25 -19.06 -5.67 7.74
N ASP A 26 -19.64 -4.65 8.38
CA ASP A 26 -19.56 -3.27 7.86
C ASP A 26 -18.11 -2.77 7.95
N VAL A 27 -17.43 -3.00 9.07
CA VAL A 27 -16.02 -2.60 9.26
C VAL A 27 -15.12 -3.27 8.22
N ALA A 28 -15.34 -4.56 7.93
CA ALA A 28 -14.60 -5.33 6.94
C ALA A 28 -14.68 -4.78 5.51
N ARG A 29 -15.63 -3.87 5.22
CA ARG A 29 -15.74 -3.19 3.92
C ARG A 29 -14.80 -1.99 3.78
N TYR A 30 -14.15 -1.59 4.87
CA TYR A 30 -13.22 -0.48 4.90
C TYR A 30 -11.82 -1.00 5.21
N ASP A 31 -10.83 -0.38 4.60
CA ASP A 31 -9.44 -0.59 4.96
C ASP A 31 -9.10 0.19 6.25
N LYS A 32 -7.93 -0.10 6.82
CA LYS A 32 -7.49 0.52 8.08
C LYS A 32 -7.29 2.03 7.96
N THR A 33 -6.81 2.53 6.82
CA THR A 33 -6.50 3.96 6.67
C THR A 33 -7.79 4.76 6.56
N THR A 34 -8.76 4.28 5.78
CA THR A 34 -10.10 4.89 5.69
C THR A 34 -10.78 4.99 7.05
N LEU A 35 -10.69 3.94 7.88
CA LEU A 35 -11.25 3.97 9.23
C LEU A 35 -10.50 4.91 10.17
N LEU A 36 -9.18 5.03 10.03
CA LEU A 36 -8.36 5.98 10.81
C LEU A 36 -8.65 7.44 10.48
N ASP A 37 -9.10 7.74 9.26
CA ASP A 37 -9.44 9.10 8.84
C ASP A 37 -10.79 9.58 9.40
N ILE A 38 -11.61 8.67 9.95
CA ILE A 38 -12.85 9.02 10.63
C ILE A 38 -12.52 9.73 11.95
N HIS A 39 -12.93 11.00 12.06
CA HIS A 39 -12.74 11.78 13.28
C HIS A 39 -13.36 11.08 14.51
N GLY A 40 -12.50 10.72 15.48
CA GLY A 40 -12.89 10.00 16.71
C GLY A 40 -12.52 8.52 16.71
N VAL A 41 -12.12 7.96 15.57
CA VAL A 41 -11.53 6.62 15.46
C VAL A 41 -10.01 6.75 15.54
N GLY A 42 -9.42 6.17 16.59
CA GLY A 42 -7.96 6.22 16.81
C GLY A 42 -7.29 4.87 16.62
N PRO A 43 -5.94 4.81 16.63
CA PRO A 43 -5.18 3.57 16.47
C PRO A 43 -5.63 2.44 17.40
N LYS A 44 -5.92 2.78 18.66
CA LYS A 44 -6.42 1.79 19.64
C LYS A 44 -7.77 1.18 19.25
N ALA A 45 -8.65 1.94 18.61
CA ALA A 45 -9.92 1.41 18.13
C ALA A 45 -9.68 0.43 16.97
N ILE A 46 -8.76 0.76 16.06
CA ILE A 46 -8.36 -0.11 14.95
C ILE A 46 -7.77 -1.42 15.47
N ASP A 47 -6.86 -1.38 16.44
CA ASP A 47 -6.25 -2.60 17.01
C ASP A 47 -7.29 -3.54 17.62
N ILE A 48 -8.35 -2.98 18.23
CA ILE A 48 -9.46 -3.75 18.81
C ILE A 48 -10.35 -4.32 17.71
N LEU A 49 -10.66 -3.53 16.68
CA LEU A 49 -11.44 -3.98 15.52
C LEU A 49 -10.70 -5.08 14.77
N GLU A 50 -9.39 -4.96 14.58
CA GLU A 50 -8.54 -5.96 13.93
C GLU A 50 -8.65 -7.32 14.62
N LYS A 51 -8.48 -7.34 15.94
CA LYS A 51 -8.59 -8.57 16.73
C LYS A 51 -9.98 -9.19 16.62
N ALA A 52 -11.01 -8.35 16.72
CA ALA A 52 -12.39 -8.83 16.63
C ALA A 52 -12.72 -9.38 15.24
N LEU A 53 -12.22 -8.75 14.16
CA LEU A 53 -12.34 -9.26 12.79
C LEU A 53 -11.68 -10.63 12.67
N ALA A 54 -10.42 -10.76 13.11
CA ALA A 54 -9.68 -12.01 13.04
C ALA A 54 -10.34 -13.16 13.83
N GLU A 55 -10.90 -12.86 15.01
CA GLU A 55 -11.67 -13.83 15.82
C GLU A 55 -12.91 -14.38 15.08
N HIS A 56 -13.44 -13.62 14.11
CA HIS A 56 -14.59 -14.00 13.30
C HIS A 56 -14.23 -14.42 11.88
N GLY A 57 -12.94 -14.64 11.59
CA GLY A 57 -12.46 -15.00 10.25
C GLY A 57 -12.69 -13.90 9.20
N LEU A 58 -12.80 -12.65 9.64
CA LEU A 58 -12.89 -11.47 8.80
C LEU A 58 -11.55 -10.72 8.85
N ASP A 59 -11.34 -9.87 7.87
CA ASP A 59 -10.24 -8.91 7.85
C ASP A 59 -10.78 -7.54 7.42
N PHE A 60 -10.01 -6.47 7.64
CA PHE A 60 -10.31 -5.19 7.00
C PHE A 60 -10.28 -5.38 5.48
N LYS A 61 -10.98 -4.49 4.75
CA LYS A 61 -10.88 -4.48 3.30
C LYS A 61 -9.42 -4.34 2.94
N ASN A 62 -8.87 -5.40 2.36
CA ASN A 62 -7.56 -5.32 1.78
C ASN A 62 -7.72 -4.47 0.52
N ILE A 63 -6.99 -3.36 0.43
CA ILE A 63 -6.91 -2.61 -0.84
C ILE A 63 -6.32 -3.52 -1.94
N LEU A 64 -5.55 -4.53 -1.54
CA LEU A 64 -4.99 -5.60 -2.38
C LEU A 64 -5.97 -6.77 -2.60
N GLY A 65 -7.24 -6.64 -2.19
CA GLY A 65 -8.26 -7.69 -2.20
C GLY A 65 -8.83 -8.05 -3.57
N HIS A 66 -8.00 -8.00 -4.61
CA HIS A 66 -8.26 -8.69 -5.87
C HIS A 66 -7.28 -9.86 -5.97
N GLU A 67 -7.67 -10.93 -6.66
CA GLU A 67 -6.68 -11.88 -7.20
C GLU A 67 -5.68 -11.03 -8.00
N LEU A 68 -4.49 -10.83 -7.45
CA LEU A 68 -3.45 -10.14 -8.16
C LEU A 68 -3.19 -10.96 -9.44
N PRO A 69 -3.04 -10.32 -10.61
CA PRO A 69 -2.74 -11.02 -11.85
C PRO A 69 -1.34 -11.64 -11.83
N PHE A 70 -0.54 -11.33 -10.80
CA PHE A 70 0.78 -11.87 -10.53
C PHE A 70 0.86 -12.48 -9.12
N GLU A 71 1.76 -13.44 -8.94
CA GLU A 71 2.09 -13.97 -7.63
C GLU A 71 2.93 -12.96 -6.83
N LEU A 72 2.51 -12.64 -5.61
CA LEU A 72 3.25 -11.75 -4.72
C LEU A 72 3.81 -12.55 -3.55
N ILE A 73 5.14 -12.60 -3.45
CA ILE A 73 5.88 -13.37 -2.43
C ILE A 73 6.68 -12.41 -1.56
N GLY A 74 6.69 -12.65 -0.25
CA GLY A 74 7.53 -11.91 0.71
C GLY A 74 6.96 -11.94 2.12
N ASP A 75 7.68 -11.34 3.08
CA ASP A 75 7.09 -11.05 4.39
C ASP A 75 6.18 -9.82 4.30
N LEU A 76 4.93 -10.07 3.89
CA LEU A 76 3.92 -9.02 3.70
C LEU A 76 3.29 -8.56 5.03
N LYS A 77 3.73 -9.10 6.17
CA LYS A 77 3.18 -8.76 7.48
C LYS A 77 3.70 -7.40 7.92
N CYS A 78 2.91 -6.36 7.66
CA CYS A 78 3.18 -5.00 8.13
C CYS A 78 2.64 -4.80 9.56
N ASP A 79 3.05 -5.63 10.52
CA ASP A 79 2.57 -5.57 11.91
C ASP A 79 2.91 -4.20 12.52
N ASN A 80 1.88 -3.36 12.72
CA ASN A 80 2.02 -2.00 13.25
C ASN A 80 2.98 -1.07 12.50
N ALA A 81 3.24 -1.35 11.21
CA ALA A 81 4.10 -0.53 10.35
C ALA A 81 3.32 0.09 9.16
N PRO A 82 2.51 1.13 9.41
CA PRO A 82 1.68 1.78 8.39
C PRO A 82 2.41 2.21 7.12
N LYS A 83 3.68 2.59 7.23
CA LYS A 83 4.50 3.02 6.08
C LYS A 83 4.96 1.87 5.19
N GLN A 84 5.31 0.72 5.76
CA GLN A 84 5.61 -0.49 4.98
C GLN A 84 4.39 -0.89 4.15
N ARG A 85 3.20 -0.71 4.73
CA ARG A 85 1.95 -0.95 4.01
C ARG A 85 1.74 0.02 2.85
N ILE A 86 1.96 1.31 3.07
CA ILE A 86 1.84 2.33 2.00
C ILE A 86 2.85 2.06 0.86
N MET A 87 4.08 1.64 1.16
CA MET A 87 5.07 1.28 0.13
C MET A 87 4.66 0.03 -0.65
N LEU A 88 4.09 -0.97 0.03
CA LEU A 88 3.54 -2.16 -0.63
C LEU A 88 2.36 -1.82 -1.54
N ASP A 89 1.43 -0.99 -1.05
CA ASP A 89 0.28 -0.52 -1.82
C ASP A 89 0.76 0.29 -3.05
N PHE A 90 1.83 1.10 -2.92
CA PHE A 90 2.46 1.80 -4.05
C PHE A 90 3.02 0.83 -5.10
N LEU A 91 3.79 -0.18 -4.69
CA LEU A 91 4.37 -1.15 -5.64
C LEU A 91 3.28 -1.88 -6.42
N ILE A 92 2.24 -2.34 -5.73
CA ILE A 92 1.14 -3.08 -6.36
C ILE A 92 0.32 -2.15 -7.26
N ALA A 93 0.00 -0.93 -6.82
CA ALA A 93 -0.69 0.05 -7.64
C ALA A 93 0.12 0.44 -8.88
N SER A 94 1.44 0.49 -8.78
CA SER A 94 2.34 0.74 -9.91
C SER A 94 2.33 -0.43 -10.89
N ALA A 95 2.48 -1.66 -10.39
CA ALA A 95 2.43 -2.89 -11.19
C ALA A 95 1.09 -3.09 -11.91
N LEU A 96 -0.02 -2.66 -11.28
CA LEU A 96 -1.36 -2.72 -11.87
C LEU A 96 -1.72 -1.49 -12.72
N VAL A 97 -0.86 -0.47 -12.74
CA VAL A 97 -1.15 0.83 -13.36
C VAL A 97 -2.50 1.38 -12.88
N ASN A 98 -2.76 1.26 -11.57
CA ASN A 98 -4.04 1.64 -10.96
C ASN A 98 -3.98 3.08 -10.42
N LYS A 99 -4.50 4.03 -11.21
CA LYS A 99 -4.46 5.45 -10.88
C LYS A 99 -5.16 5.80 -9.55
N GLU A 100 -6.29 5.17 -9.26
CA GLU A 100 -7.05 5.43 -8.02
C GLU A 100 -6.26 5.03 -6.77
N GLN A 101 -5.59 3.88 -6.81
CA GLN A 101 -4.73 3.44 -5.71
C GLN A 101 -3.47 4.30 -5.59
N LEU A 102 -2.88 4.74 -6.71
CA LEU A 102 -1.75 5.66 -6.69
C LEU A 102 -2.11 7.01 -6.05
N ILE A 103 -3.30 7.56 -6.34
CA ILE A 103 -3.81 8.79 -5.69
C ILE A 103 -3.88 8.65 -4.16
N ALA A 104 -4.23 7.47 -3.67
CA ALA A 104 -4.38 7.21 -2.24
C ALA A 104 -3.02 7.28 -1.51
N VAL A 105 -1.93 6.87 -2.15
CA VAL A 105 -0.61 6.74 -1.52
C VAL A 105 0.38 7.85 -1.86
N LEU A 106 0.20 8.58 -2.97
CA LEU A 106 1.12 9.62 -3.44
C LEU A 106 0.66 11.04 -3.06
N SER A 107 1.61 11.91 -2.69
CA SER A 107 1.34 13.33 -2.45
C SER A 107 1.05 14.10 -3.75
N GLU A 108 0.46 15.29 -3.64
CA GLU A 108 0.21 16.16 -4.80
C GLU A 108 1.51 16.62 -5.47
N ASP A 109 2.58 16.79 -4.69
CA ASP A 109 3.91 17.21 -5.14
C ASP A 109 4.88 16.03 -5.34
N PHE A 110 4.34 14.84 -5.65
CA PHE A 110 5.11 13.62 -5.82
C PHE A 110 6.24 13.75 -6.86
N ILE A 111 7.38 13.13 -6.57
CA ILE A 111 8.54 13.06 -7.47
C ILE A 111 9.04 11.62 -7.57
N TRP A 112 9.17 11.11 -8.80
CA TRP A 112 9.86 9.86 -9.06
C TRP A 112 11.22 10.09 -9.72
N LYS A 113 12.24 9.38 -9.27
CA LYS A 113 13.62 9.52 -9.73
C LYS A 113 14.20 8.16 -10.08
N VAL A 114 14.84 8.08 -11.24
CA VAL A 114 15.72 6.98 -11.60
C VAL A 114 17.11 7.59 -11.87
N PRO A 115 18.03 7.52 -10.88
CA PRO A 115 19.34 8.16 -10.99
C PRO A 115 20.09 7.74 -12.25
N GLY A 116 20.56 8.71 -13.03
CA GLY A 116 21.24 8.48 -14.31
C GLY A 116 20.32 8.33 -15.52
N ALA A 117 18.99 8.30 -15.33
CA ALA A 117 18.01 8.24 -16.40
C ALA A 117 17.10 9.48 -16.42
N PHE A 118 16.21 9.64 -15.43
CA PHE A 118 15.21 10.71 -15.43
C PHE A 118 14.69 11.10 -14.03
N GLU A 119 13.98 12.23 -13.98
CA GLU A 119 13.17 12.68 -12.85
C GLU A 119 11.79 13.14 -13.38
N LEU A 120 10.71 12.54 -12.87
CA LEU A 120 9.33 12.88 -13.19
C LEU A 120 8.63 13.54 -12.00
N LYS A 121 7.77 14.53 -12.28
CA LYS A 121 7.06 15.30 -11.26
C LYS A 121 5.56 15.19 -11.45
N GLY A 122 4.86 14.90 -10.37
CA GLY A 122 3.42 14.73 -10.32
C GLY A 122 2.97 13.32 -10.71
N LEU A 123 1.76 12.97 -10.25
CA LEU A 123 1.14 11.68 -10.51
C LEU A 123 0.92 11.42 -12.01
N ASP A 124 0.50 12.42 -12.78
CA ASP A 124 0.15 12.20 -14.19
C ASP A 124 1.37 11.77 -15.00
N ALA A 125 2.52 12.47 -14.86
CA ALA A 125 3.75 12.08 -15.54
C ALA A 125 4.24 10.67 -15.12
N PHE A 126 4.12 10.34 -13.83
CA PHE A 126 4.44 9.00 -13.33
C PHE A 126 3.50 7.92 -13.94
N TYR A 127 2.21 8.20 -13.96
CA TYR A 127 1.19 7.29 -14.47
C TYR A 127 1.35 7.05 -15.98
N ASP A 128 1.63 8.10 -16.75
CA ASP A 128 1.85 8.00 -18.20
C ASP A 128 3.07 7.13 -18.49
N GLU A 129 4.19 7.34 -17.77
CA GLU A 129 5.40 6.52 -17.90
C GLU A 129 5.15 5.04 -17.58
N LEU A 130 4.39 4.74 -16.52
CA LEU A 130 3.98 3.36 -16.19
C LEU A 130 3.08 2.74 -17.27
N SER A 131 2.17 3.53 -17.83
CA SER A 131 1.22 3.07 -18.85
C SER A 131 1.91 2.78 -20.18
N GLU A 132 2.90 3.60 -20.55
CA GLU A 132 3.70 3.40 -21.77
C GLU A 132 4.62 2.18 -21.68
N HIS A 133 5.09 1.84 -20.48
CA HIS A 133 6.03 0.73 -20.24
C HIS A 133 5.37 -0.43 -19.47
N GLN A 134 4.06 -0.61 -19.60
CA GLN A 134 3.36 -1.69 -18.92
C GLN A 134 3.83 -3.06 -19.43
N VAL A 135 4.23 -3.92 -18.49
CA VAL A 135 4.64 -5.30 -18.75
C VAL A 135 3.65 -6.26 -18.12
N ASP A 136 3.52 -7.46 -18.70
CA ASP A 136 2.76 -8.53 -18.08
C ASP A 136 3.63 -9.21 -17.01
N ILE A 137 3.21 -9.09 -15.76
CA ILE A 137 3.97 -9.53 -14.59
C ILE A 137 3.47 -10.91 -14.20
N LYS A 138 4.41 -11.84 -14.02
CA LYS A 138 4.11 -13.18 -13.51
C LYS A 138 4.26 -13.24 -12.00
N GLN A 139 5.31 -12.65 -11.47
CA GLN A 139 5.64 -12.71 -10.04
C GLN A 139 6.42 -11.48 -9.59
N ILE A 140 6.17 -11.06 -8.35
CA ILE A 140 6.98 -10.08 -7.63
C ILE A 140 7.40 -10.72 -6.30
N VAL A 141 8.70 -10.71 -6.03
CA VAL A 141 9.28 -11.16 -4.76
C VAL A 141 9.81 -9.94 -4.02
N ILE A 142 9.35 -9.74 -2.78
CA ILE A 142 9.82 -8.70 -1.87
C ILE A 142 10.75 -9.35 -0.86
N ASN A 143 11.99 -8.90 -0.85
CA ASN A 143 13.03 -9.43 0.04
C ASN A 143 13.02 -8.72 1.39
N ASP A 144 13.03 -7.38 1.36
CA ASP A 144 12.90 -6.54 2.56
C ASP A 144 11.95 -5.37 2.28
N ASN A 145 11.20 -4.99 3.30
CA ASN A 145 10.35 -3.81 3.31
C ASN A 145 10.50 -3.13 4.67
N ILE A 146 11.24 -2.03 4.75
CA ILE A 146 11.63 -1.39 6.01
C ILE A 146 11.31 0.10 6.02
N SER A 147 10.93 0.63 7.17
CA SER A 147 10.69 2.07 7.31
C SER A 147 11.12 2.61 8.67
N HIS A 148 11.56 3.87 8.70
CA HIS A 148 11.87 4.60 9.93
C HIS A 148 11.64 6.10 9.74
N GLY A 149 10.94 6.75 10.68
CA GLY A 149 10.73 8.20 10.63
C GLY A 149 9.98 8.61 9.36
N LYS A 150 10.60 9.42 8.48
CA LYS A 150 10.02 9.84 7.18
C LYS A 150 10.57 9.06 5.99
N VAL A 151 11.37 8.03 6.21
CA VAL A 151 12.01 7.29 5.12
C VAL A 151 11.61 5.83 5.16
N GLY A 152 11.67 5.19 4.01
CA GLY A 152 11.52 3.76 3.88
C GLY A 152 12.28 3.23 2.67
N SER A 153 12.42 1.92 2.61
CA SER A 153 13.02 1.24 1.46
C SER A 153 12.41 -0.14 1.30
N MET A 154 12.32 -0.56 0.06
CA MET A 154 11.92 -1.90 -0.35
C MET A 154 12.79 -2.35 -1.50
N HIS A 155 13.14 -3.63 -1.53
CA HIS A 155 13.83 -4.21 -2.67
C HIS A 155 13.35 -5.64 -2.93
N GLY A 156 13.58 -6.08 -4.15
CA GLY A 156 13.05 -7.33 -4.62
C GLY A 156 13.38 -7.61 -6.07
N GLU A 157 12.68 -8.60 -6.61
CA GLU A 157 12.76 -8.98 -8.01
C GLU A 157 11.37 -9.16 -8.60
N GLN A 158 11.26 -8.87 -9.89
CA GLN A 158 10.05 -9.06 -10.68
C GLN A 158 10.38 -9.97 -11.87
N LEU A 159 9.57 -11.01 -12.02
CA LEU A 159 9.58 -11.92 -13.16
C LEU A 159 8.41 -11.56 -14.08
N GLN A 160 8.74 -11.24 -15.32
CA GLN A 160 7.76 -10.95 -16.36
C GLN A 160 7.27 -12.25 -17.00
N SER A 161 6.10 -12.21 -17.66
CA SER A 161 5.52 -13.38 -18.32
C SER A 161 6.35 -13.90 -19.50
N ASP A 162 7.17 -13.04 -20.11
CA ASP A 162 8.12 -13.42 -21.17
C ASP A 162 9.39 -14.11 -20.62
N GLY A 163 9.54 -14.20 -19.30
CA GLY A 163 10.67 -14.81 -18.61
C GLY A 163 11.80 -13.85 -18.25
N SER A 164 11.75 -12.60 -18.72
CA SER A 164 12.74 -11.59 -18.34
C SER A 164 12.60 -11.21 -16.86
N LYS A 165 13.74 -10.87 -16.25
CA LYS A 165 13.84 -10.53 -14.84
C LYS A 165 14.34 -9.10 -14.68
N LEU A 166 13.83 -8.43 -13.65
CA LEU A 166 14.41 -7.20 -13.15
C LEU A 166 14.55 -7.26 -11.63
N TRP A 167 15.62 -6.66 -11.13
CA TRP A 167 15.84 -6.40 -9.71
C TRP A 167 15.61 -4.93 -9.45
N PHE A 168 14.92 -4.61 -8.36
CA PHE A 168 14.63 -3.24 -8.00
C PHE A 168 15.01 -2.97 -6.55
N ALA A 169 15.40 -1.72 -6.29
CA ALA A 169 15.49 -1.15 -4.96
C ALA A 169 14.87 0.25 -4.98
N ASP A 170 13.80 0.43 -4.22
CA ASP A 170 13.08 1.68 -4.09
C ASP A 170 13.38 2.31 -2.73
N PHE A 171 13.68 3.61 -2.75
CA PHE A 171 13.82 4.44 -1.56
C PHE A 171 12.71 5.48 -1.53
N PHE A 172 12.03 5.55 -0.38
CA PHE A 172 10.83 6.35 -0.19
C PHE A 172 11.11 7.48 0.79
N GLU A 173 10.62 8.67 0.46
CA GLU A 173 10.47 9.79 1.38
C GLU A 173 8.99 10.14 1.53
N PHE A 174 8.52 10.23 2.77
CA PHE A 174 7.16 10.59 3.12
C PHE A 174 7.05 12.06 3.53
N GLU A 175 5.90 12.68 3.33
CA GLU A 175 5.65 14.09 3.70
C GLU A 175 5.97 14.38 5.19
N SER A 176 5.69 13.40 6.06
CA SER A 176 5.85 13.57 7.50
C SER A 176 6.13 12.26 8.26
N HIS A 177 6.41 12.38 9.56
CA HIS A 177 6.56 11.23 10.46
C HIS A 177 5.22 10.55 10.79
N LYS A 178 4.08 11.13 10.39
CA LYS A 178 2.75 10.55 10.63
C LYS A 178 2.68 9.14 10.04
N LYS A 179 1.90 8.27 10.69
CA LYS A 179 1.70 6.88 10.30
C LYS A 179 1.19 6.75 8.86
N ASN A 180 0.19 7.54 8.50
CA ASN A 180 -0.47 7.52 7.18
C ASN A 180 0.03 8.66 6.27
N ALA A 181 1.28 9.12 6.45
CA ALA A 181 1.83 10.14 5.56
C ALA A 181 1.92 9.59 4.14
N LYS A 182 1.59 10.41 3.13
CA LYS A 182 1.73 10.02 1.74
C LYS A 182 3.20 10.03 1.30
N ILE A 183 3.49 9.28 0.26
CA ILE A 183 4.81 9.23 -0.38
C ILE A 183 5.00 10.51 -1.18
N LYS A 184 6.08 11.22 -0.90
CA LYS A 184 6.48 12.45 -1.59
C LYS A 184 7.55 12.19 -2.64
N THR A 185 8.50 11.31 -2.36
CA THR A 185 9.57 10.97 -3.30
C THR A 185 9.77 9.47 -3.35
N VAL A 186 9.92 8.92 -4.55
CA VAL A 186 10.48 7.59 -4.78
C VAL A 186 11.76 7.73 -5.60
N THR A 187 12.84 7.12 -5.14
CA THR A 187 14.06 6.93 -5.92
C THR A 187 14.24 5.45 -6.19
N SER A 188 14.15 5.06 -7.46
CA SER A 188 14.21 3.67 -7.90
C SER A 188 15.56 3.38 -8.55
N TYR A 189 16.15 2.25 -8.17
CA TYR A 189 17.26 1.63 -8.85
C TYR A 189 16.75 0.35 -9.48
N VAL A 190 16.85 0.23 -10.80
CA VAL A 190 16.37 -0.94 -11.54
C VAL A 190 17.53 -1.52 -12.33
N ILE A 191 17.72 -2.83 -12.21
CA ILE A 191 18.67 -3.62 -12.97
C ILE A 191 17.87 -4.65 -13.73
N MET A 192 17.98 -4.66 -15.06
CA MET A 192 17.31 -5.64 -15.91
C MET A 192 18.32 -6.71 -16.31
N ASP A 193 17.88 -7.96 -16.32
CA ASP A 193 18.62 -9.04 -16.95
C ASP A 193 18.56 -8.81 -18.47
N GLU A 194 19.61 -8.21 -19.04
CA GLU A 194 19.81 -8.25 -20.48
C GLU A 194 20.08 -9.72 -20.82
N GLY A 195 19.03 -10.46 -21.17
CA GLY A 195 19.16 -11.88 -21.51
C GLY A 195 20.34 -12.14 -22.43
N GLU A 196 21.00 -13.29 -22.29
CA GLU A 196 22.14 -13.68 -23.13
C GLU A 196 21.83 -13.37 -24.61
N SER A 197 22.58 -12.41 -25.16
CA SER A 197 22.45 -11.92 -26.54
C SER A 197 22.80 -13.00 -27.57
#